data_AF-A0A800F677-F1
#
_entry.id   AF-A0A800F677-F1
#
_cell.length_a   1.000
_cell.length_b   1.000
_cell.length_c   1.000
_cell.angle_alpha   90.00
_cell.angle_beta   90.00
_cell.angle_gamma   90.00
#
_symmetry.space_group_name_H-M   'P 1'
#
loop_
_entity.id
_entity.type
_entity.pdbx_description
1 polymer ?
#
loop_
_entity_poly.entity_id
_entity_poly.type
_entity_poly.pdbx_seq_one_letter_code
_entity_poly.pdbx_strand_id
1 'polypeptide(L)'
;MTDLIERSETVPLAEVGDLFGEMAALGRTDRSATVVAETELELLEIRHPGLRDLRKYDARFGARVDGLYRDRSLVTRLKATPIFSHLADEELAAVAEAAEWHSHGRFDWDVELKKREALGWDERLSDEPIVVLQGDYVNGVTVIANGFGRVSRSFGNSEHTLEYLGRGRVFGLEELTHHWRTGEPEPHGTTLRALGYLETLFVPSALVEKYVLGPDRSRPRAKPSLIPSASGAEKGRGRGRSRLPVLPNEVLERLVDERVHIAGAAMVIDMDRCTRCDDCVRACSDAHDGNPRFLRSGPRVGPLMVASACMHCADPVCMIGCPTAAISRDKATGNILIDDNTCVGCGTCASSCPWDNIRMVEIRDTSGEVIRDLELHEPIRKATKCDLCIDEWGGPACQRACPHDALVRVDLSQGPERLAQWLDR
;
A
#
# COMPACT_ATOMS: atom_id res chain seq x y z
N MET A 1 -13.52 -23.35 19.34
CA MET A 1 -12.79 -22.14 19.79
C MET A 1 -11.51 -22.54 20.51
N THR A 2 -11.56 -23.51 21.44
CA THR A 2 -10.39 -24.14 22.07
C THR A 2 -9.35 -24.64 21.06
N ASP A 3 -9.81 -25.29 19.98
CA ASP A 3 -8.94 -25.80 18.89
C ASP A 3 -8.23 -24.69 18.07
N LEU A 4 -8.70 -23.43 18.14
CA LEU A 4 -8.02 -22.28 17.50
C LEU A 4 -6.92 -21.71 18.40
N ILE A 5 -7.19 -21.67 19.71
CA ILE A 5 -6.25 -21.20 20.75
C ILE A 5 -5.09 -22.18 20.90
N GLU A 6 -5.37 -23.49 20.92
CA GLU A 6 -4.35 -24.54 21.06
C GLU A 6 -3.41 -24.65 19.86
N ARG A 7 -3.80 -24.14 18.69
CA ARG A 7 -3.02 -24.18 17.44
C ARG A 7 -2.29 -22.88 17.10
N SER A 8 -2.44 -21.84 17.90
CA SER A 8 -1.91 -20.51 17.62
C SER A 8 -0.97 -20.04 18.73
N GLU A 9 0.05 -19.26 18.40
CA GLU A 9 0.80 -18.51 19.42
C GLU A 9 -0.13 -17.47 20.06
N THR A 10 -0.28 -17.52 21.37
CA THR A 10 -1.16 -16.63 22.13
C THR A 10 -0.38 -15.68 23.00
N VAL A 11 -0.74 -14.40 22.97
CA VAL A 11 -0.29 -13.40 23.93
C VAL A 11 -1.47 -13.07 24.86
N PRO A 12 -1.36 -13.29 26.17
CA PRO A 12 -2.44 -12.97 27.10
C PRO A 12 -2.58 -11.44 27.23
N LEU A 13 -3.82 -10.97 27.16
CA LEU A 13 -4.21 -9.60 27.51
C LEU A 13 -4.89 -9.69 28.89
N ALA A 14 -4.10 -9.57 29.94
CA ALA A 14 -4.50 -9.94 31.30
C ALA A 14 -4.72 -8.74 32.22
N GLU A 15 -4.30 -7.53 31.82
CA GLU A 15 -4.32 -6.36 32.69
C GLU A 15 -5.38 -5.32 32.27
N VAL A 16 -6.04 -4.73 33.27
CA VAL A 16 -6.96 -3.62 33.05
C VAL A 16 -6.20 -2.44 32.43
N GLY A 17 -6.61 -2.06 31.22
CA GLY A 17 -5.96 -0.99 30.46
C GLY A 17 -4.99 -1.49 29.39
N ASP A 18 -4.87 -2.80 29.17
CA ASP A 18 -4.25 -3.35 27.96
C ASP A 18 -4.97 -2.85 26.70
N LEU A 19 -4.19 -2.38 25.73
CA LEU A 19 -4.68 -1.92 24.44
C LEU A 19 -4.40 -2.99 23.38
N PHE A 20 -5.27 -3.15 22.39
CA PHE A 20 -5.00 -3.97 21.21
C PHE A 20 -5.64 -3.36 19.97
N GLY A 21 -5.11 -3.72 18.80
CA GLY A 21 -5.62 -3.25 17.51
C GLY A 21 -5.16 -1.84 17.12
N GLU A 22 -4.31 -1.22 17.93
CA GLU A 22 -3.66 0.07 17.68
C GLU A 22 -2.82 0.05 16.42
N MET A 23 -2.09 -1.04 16.15
CA MET A 23 -1.26 -1.17 14.94
C MET A 23 -2.09 -1.09 13.64
N ALA A 24 -3.22 -1.79 13.62
CA ALA A 24 -4.10 -1.85 12.46
C ALA A 24 -4.80 -0.50 12.26
N ALA A 25 -5.19 0.15 13.36
CA ALA A 25 -5.74 1.50 13.33
C ALA A 25 -4.69 2.50 12.79
N LEU A 26 -3.50 2.55 13.39
CA LEU A 26 -2.45 3.50 13.00
C LEU A 26 -1.89 3.26 11.61
N GLY A 27 -1.54 2.01 11.29
CA GLY A 27 -0.99 1.68 9.97
C GLY A 27 -2.04 1.67 8.86
N ARG A 28 -3.34 1.78 9.20
CA ARG A 28 -4.47 1.55 8.26
C ARG A 28 -4.34 0.20 7.56
N THR A 29 -3.89 -0.79 8.34
CA THR A 29 -3.52 -2.13 7.89
C THR A 29 -4.52 -3.17 8.40
N ASP A 30 -4.39 -4.40 7.89
CA ASP A 30 -5.14 -5.55 8.40
C ASP A 30 -4.87 -5.80 9.88
N ARG A 31 -5.85 -6.43 10.54
CA ARG A 31 -5.66 -6.94 11.91
C ARG A 31 -4.58 -8.03 11.87
N SER A 32 -3.49 -7.80 12.60
CA SER A 32 -2.36 -8.74 12.71
C SER A 32 -2.63 -9.93 13.64
N ALA A 33 -3.69 -9.86 14.45
CA ALA A 33 -4.04 -10.88 15.42
C ALA A 33 -5.57 -11.07 15.52
N THR A 34 -5.97 -12.25 15.97
CA THR A 34 -7.34 -12.55 16.37
C THR A 34 -7.42 -12.43 17.89
N VAL A 35 -8.42 -11.71 18.40
CA VAL A 35 -8.65 -11.57 19.84
C VAL A 35 -9.88 -12.39 20.22
N VAL A 36 -9.73 -13.23 21.24
CA VAL A 36 -10.79 -14.13 21.71
C VAL A 36 -11.03 -13.84 23.19
N ALA A 37 -12.29 -13.63 23.57
CA ALA A 37 -12.68 -13.49 24.96
C ALA A 37 -12.79 -14.87 25.62
N GLU A 38 -12.01 -15.12 26.67
CA GLU A 38 -12.12 -16.35 27.48
C GLU A 38 -13.24 -16.27 28.52
N THR A 39 -13.53 -15.06 29.00
CA THR A 39 -14.59 -14.76 29.96
C THR A 39 -15.47 -13.63 29.43
N GLU A 40 -16.59 -13.38 30.10
CA GLU A 40 -17.34 -12.14 29.92
C GLU A 40 -16.45 -10.95 30.34
N LEU A 41 -16.42 -9.92 29.51
CA LEU A 41 -15.55 -8.76 29.67
C LEU A 41 -16.18 -7.53 29.03
N GLU A 42 -15.89 -6.36 29.59
CA GLU A 42 -16.30 -5.06 29.04
C GLU A 42 -15.09 -4.39 28.38
N LEU A 43 -15.27 -3.92 27.15
CA LEU A 43 -14.22 -3.23 26.37
C LEU A 43 -14.63 -1.81 26.04
N LEU A 44 -13.65 -0.91 26.07
CA LEU A 44 -13.79 0.43 25.54
C LEU A 44 -13.24 0.47 24.11
N GLU A 45 -14.10 0.71 23.12
CA GLU A 45 -13.65 0.92 21.74
C GLU A 45 -13.24 2.39 21.50
N ILE A 46 -11.96 2.60 21.19
CA ILE A 46 -11.47 3.89 20.70
C ILE A 46 -11.43 3.84 19.17
N ARG A 47 -12.35 4.56 18.52
CA ARG A 47 -12.35 4.70 17.05
C ARG A 47 -11.12 5.50 16.59
N HIS A 48 -10.69 5.29 15.33
CA HIS A 48 -9.47 5.90 14.79
C HIS A 48 -9.36 7.43 14.99
N PRO A 49 -10.41 8.25 14.76
CA PRO A 49 -10.32 9.70 15.04
C PRO A 49 -9.98 9.99 16.50
N GLY A 50 -10.60 9.26 17.45
CA GLY A 50 -10.29 9.38 18.88
C GLY A 50 -8.86 8.94 19.20
N LEU A 51 -8.39 7.85 18.59
CA LEU A 51 -7.00 7.39 18.78
C LEU A 51 -5.99 8.44 18.30
N ARG A 52 -6.23 9.04 17.12
CA ARG A 52 -5.39 10.10 16.57
C ARG A 52 -5.35 11.31 17.51
N ASP A 53 -6.50 11.77 17.97
CA ASP A 53 -6.59 12.95 18.82
C ASP A 53 -5.93 12.69 20.19
N LEU A 54 -6.15 11.52 20.80
CA LEU A 54 -5.48 11.11 22.03
C LEU A 54 -3.96 11.11 21.87
N ARG A 55 -3.41 10.53 20.79
CA ARG A 55 -1.95 10.55 20.54
C ARG A 55 -1.42 11.97 20.32
N LYS A 56 -2.20 12.83 19.66
CA LYS A 56 -1.80 14.22 19.36
C LYS A 56 -1.77 15.10 20.61
N TYR A 57 -2.73 14.94 21.50
CA TYR A 57 -2.89 15.80 22.68
C TYR A 57 -2.30 15.20 23.96
N ASP A 58 -2.04 13.89 24.01
CA ASP A 58 -1.38 13.21 25.14
C ASP A 58 -0.10 12.48 24.67
N ALA A 59 1.04 13.10 24.94
CA ALA A 59 2.36 12.56 24.59
C ALA A 59 2.70 11.24 25.31
N ARG A 60 2.18 11.00 26.53
CA ARG A 60 2.41 9.75 27.25
C ARG A 60 1.62 8.62 26.63
N PHE A 61 0.38 8.89 26.25
CA PHE A 61 -0.43 7.93 25.51
C PHE A 61 0.20 7.61 24.15
N GLY A 62 0.68 8.62 23.42
CA GLY A 62 1.46 8.46 22.19
C GLY A 62 2.65 7.51 22.36
N ALA A 63 3.53 7.79 23.32
CA ALA A 63 4.70 6.96 23.59
C ALA A 63 4.34 5.52 24.02
N ARG A 64 3.26 5.33 24.78
CA ARG A 64 2.77 4.00 25.16
C ARG A 64 2.32 3.19 23.94
N VAL A 65 1.57 3.80 23.03
CA VAL A 65 1.12 3.17 21.78
C VAL A 65 2.31 2.81 20.89
N ASP A 66 3.29 3.71 20.78
CA ASP A 66 4.51 3.46 20.00
C ASP A 66 5.35 2.31 20.60
N GLY A 67 5.41 2.21 21.93
CA GLY A 67 6.06 1.09 22.63
C GLY A 67 5.37 -0.24 22.39
N LEU A 68 4.04 -0.31 22.57
CA LEU A 68 3.26 -1.52 22.30
C LEU A 68 3.40 -1.98 20.85
N TYR A 69 3.45 -1.02 19.92
CA TYR A 69 3.68 -1.28 18.52
C TYR A 69 5.06 -1.92 18.28
N ARG A 70 6.11 -1.41 18.92
CA ARG A 70 7.48 -1.99 18.81
C ARG A 70 7.49 -3.42 19.33
N ASP A 71 6.88 -3.67 20.48
CA ASP A 71 6.94 -4.98 21.16
C ASP A 71 6.09 -6.04 20.44
N ARG A 72 4.92 -5.67 19.91
CA ARG A 72 3.93 -6.63 19.39
C ARG A 72 3.91 -6.76 17.87
N SER A 73 4.41 -5.75 17.13
CA SER A 73 4.32 -5.74 15.66
C SER A 73 5.58 -6.14 14.94
N LEU A 74 6.74 -5.91 15.56
CA LEU A 74 8.00 -5.88 14.84
C LEU A 74 8.36 -7.25 14.27
N VAL A 75 8.27 -8.29 15.10
CA VAL A 75 8.52 -9.68 14.68
C VAL A 75 7.57 -10.09 13.56
N THR A 76 6.26 -9.82 13.71
CA THR A 76 5.26 -10.14 12.69
C THR A 76 5.54 -9.43 11.36
N ARG A 77 5.98 -8.17 11.39
CA ARG A 77 6.36 -7.41 10.19
C ARG A 77 7.62 -7.94 9.54
N LEU A 78 8.64 -8.25 10.33
CA LEU A 78 9.86 -8.85 9.84
C LEU A 78 9.52 -10.20 9.17
N LYS A 79 8.74 -11.05 9.82
CA LYS A 79 8.29 -12.35 9.27
C LYS A 79 7.50 -12.19 7.96
N ALA A 80 6.69 -11.14 7.83
CA ALA A 80 5.96 -10.82 6.59
C ALA A 80 6.86 -10.25 5.48
N THR A 81 8.07 -9.80 5.80
CA THR A 81 9.01 -9.26 4.81
C THR A 81 9.73 -10.42 4.11
N PRO A 82 9.71 -10.51 2.76
CA PRO A 82 10.17 -11.71 2.04
C PRO A 82 11.58 -12.18 2.42
N ILE A 83 12.53 -11.25 2.59
CA ILE A 83 13.93 -11.58 2.90
C ILE A 83 14.17 -12.10 4.32
N PHE A 84 13.19 -11.97 5.23
CA PHE A 84 13.27 -12.48 6.60
C PHE A 84 12.29 -13.62 6.87
N SER A 85 11.40 -13.93 5.92
CA SER A 85 10.34 -14.94 6.07
C SER A 85 10.86 -16.37 6.36
N HIS A 86 12.12 -16.66 6.05
CA HIS A 86 12.76 -17.96 6.29
C HIS A 86 13.48 -18.08 7.64
N LEU A 87 13.55 -16.99 8.42
CA LEU A 87 14.27 -16.96 9.69
C LEU A 87 13.52 -17.72 10.78
N ALA A 88 14.26 -18.40 11.65
CA ALA A 88 13.69 -18.98 12.87
C ALA A 88 13.29 -17.88 13.86
N ASP A 89 12.40 -18.19 14.81
CA ASP A 89 11.85 -17.19 15.71
C ASP A 89 12.92 -16.58 16.62
N GLU A 90 13.98 -17.32 17.00
CA GLU A 90 15.11 -16.76 17.75
C GLU A 90 15.96 -15.78 16.90
N GLU A 91 16.10 -16.06 15.61
CA GLU A 91 16.82 -15.18 14.69
C GLU A 91 16.02 -13.90 14.40
N LEU A 92 14.69 -14.03 14.24
CA LEU A 92 13.78 -12.89 14.11
C LEU A 92 13.80 -12.02 15.37
N ALA A 93 13.83 -12.62 16.56
CA ALA A 93 13.93 -11.89 17.82
C ALA A 93 15.22 -11.06 17.87
N ALA A 94 16.36 -11.63 17.47
CA ALA A 94 17.63 -10.90 17.41
C ALA A 94 17.61 -9.75 16.39
N VAL A 95 16.96 -9.94 15.23
CA VAL A 95 16.76 -8.87 14.24
C VAL A 95 15.83 -7.79 14.79
N ALA A 96 14.75 -8.17 15.44
CA ALA A 96 13.79 -7.24 16.04
C ALA A 96 14.40 -6.39 17.15
N GLU A 97 15.23 -6.99 18.01
CA GLU A 97 15.91 -6.27 19.11
C GLU A 97 16.82 -5.15 18.58
N ALA A 98 17.56 -5.41 17.51
CA ALA A 98 18.50 -4.47 16.92
C ALA A 98 17.89 -3.55 15.85
N ALA A 99 16.67 -3.83 15.38
CA ALA A 99 16.03 -3.01 14.37
C ALA A 99 15.60 -1.65 14.94
N GLU A 100 15.81 -0.60 14.16
CA GLU A 100 15.46 0.76 14.53
C GLU A 100 14.25 1.24 13.74
N TRP A 101 13.28 1.82 14.45
CA TRP A 101 12.09 2.42 13.86
C TRP A 101 12.32 3.89 13.57
N HIS A 102 12.06 4.30 12.32
CA HIS A 102 12.18 5.69 11.90
C HIS A 102 10.89 6.14 11.21
N SER A 103 10.36 7.30 11.61
CA SER A 103 9.17 7.92 11.04
C SER A 103 9.56 9.20 10.30
N HIS A 104 9.10 9.33 9.05
CA HIS A 104 9.44 10.41 8.15
C HIS A 104 8.18 11.08 7.61
N GLY A 105 8.20 12.40 7.49
CA GLY A 105 7.10 13.18 6.93
C GLY A 105 5.92 13.41 7.89
N ARG A 106 4.72 13.67 7.34
CA ARG A 106 3.52 14.05 8.12
C ARG A 106 2.31 13.21 7.76
N PHE A 107 1.50 12.88 8.77
CA PHE A 107 0.37 11.94 8.68
C PHE A 107 -0.87 12.52 7.96
N ASP A 108 -1.08 13.84 8.02
CA ASP A 108 -2.21 14.56 7.39
C ASP A 108 -1.88 14.96 5.93
N TRP A 109 -1.20 14.08 5.18
CA TRP A 109 -0.68 14.40 3.86
C TRP A 109 -1.78 14.63 2.80
N ASP A 110 -2.96 14.08 3.01
CA ASP A 110 -4.12 14.18 2.12
C ASP A 110 -4.69 15.60 2.07
N VAL A 111 -4.61 16.34 3.18
CA VAL A 111 -5.08 17.72 3.28
C VAL A 111 -4.22 18.70 2.44
N GLU A 112 -2.98 18.34 2.13
CA GLU A 112 -2.06 19.18 1.35
C GLU A 112 -2.07 18.91 -0.17
N LEU A 113 -2.84 17.93 -0.64
CA LEU A 113 -2.91 17.53 -2.06
C LEU A 113 -3.13 18.74 -2.99
N LYS A 114 -4.17 19.53 -2.73
CA LYS A 114 -4.54 20.69 -3.56
C LYS A 114 -3.52 21.83 -3.51
N LYS A 115 -2.72 21.91 -2.44
CA LYS A 115 -1.66 22.93 -2.33
C LYS A 115 -0.41 22.52 -3.10
N ARG A 116 -0.12 21.21 -3.16
CA ARG A 116 1.08 20.66 -3.81
C ARG A 116 0.98 20.59 -5.34
N GLU A 117 -0.23 20.46 -5.90
CA GLU A 117 -0.44 20.50 -7.35
C GLU A 117 0.05 21.81 -8.00
N ALA A 118 0.14 22.90 -7.22
CA ALA A 118 0.62 24.19 -7.69
C ALA A 118 2.16 24.35 -7.65
N LEU A 119 2.89 23.41 -7.03
CA LEU A 119 4.33 23.51 -6.82
C LEU A 119 5.12 22.91 -8.01
N GLY A 120 6.25 23.55 -8.35
CA GLY A 120 7.19 23.03 -9.34
C GLY A 120 7.83 21.71 -8.90
N TRP A 121 8.42 20.96 -9.84
CA TRP A 121 9.05 19.66 -9.55
C TRP A 121 10.18 19.76 -8.51
N ASP A 122 11.09 20.72 -8.65
CA ASP A 122 12.20 20.94 -7.69
C ASP A 122 11.70 21.25 -6.28
N GLU A 123 10.63 22.04 -6.18
CA GLU A 123 10.04 22.47 -4.90
C GLU A 123 9.34 21.30 -4.21
N ARG A 124 8.65 20.44 -4.97
CA ARG A 124 8.04 19.21 -4.45
C ARG A 124 9.08 18.23 -3.94
N LEU A 125 10.16 18.03 -4.70
CA LEU A 125 11.24 17.13 -4.32
C LEU A 125 12.00 17.63 -3.09
N SER A 126 12.16 18.95 -2.94
CA SER A 126 12.82 19.57 -1.80
C SER A 126 12.03 19.44 -0.50
N ASP A 127 10.70 19.36 -0.58
CA ASP A 127 9.82 19.17 0.57
C ASP A 127 9.73 17.70 1.03
N GLU A 128 10.11 16.75 0.17
CA GLU A 128 10.12 15.33 0.51
C GLU A 128 11.31 14.99 1.43
N PRO A 129 11.06 14.52 2.66
CA PRO A 129 12.12 14.16 3.59
C PRO A 129 13.02 13.06 3.01
N ILE A 130 14.33 13.30 3.04
CA ILE A 130 15.33 12.30 2.65
C ILE A 130 15.45 11.28 3.78
N VAL A 131 15.28 10.01 3.44
CA VAL A 131 15.46 8.87 4.36
C VAL A 131 16.87 8.31 4.25
N VAL A 132 17.37 8.16 3.01
CA VAL A 132 18.75 7.77 2.70
C VAL A 132 19.22 8.59 1.51
N LEU A 133 20.43 9.16 1.57
CA LEU A 133 20.99 9.96 0.48
C LEU A 133 21.92 9.13 -0.41
N GLN A 134 21.83 9.34 -1.72
CA GLN A 134 22.81 8.79 -2.66
C GLN A 134 24.24 9.20 -2.28
N GLY A 135 25.15 8.25 -2.25
CA GLY A 135 26.55 8.46 -1.83
C GLY A 135 26.82 8.16 -0.37
N ASP A 136 25.79 8.00 0.47
CA ASP A 136 25.97 7.60 1.87
C ASP A 136 26.49 6.15 1.97
N TYR A 137 27.19 5.87 3.07
CA TYR A 137 27.70 4.54 3.35
C TYR A 137 26.59 3.57 3.74
N VAL A 138 26.62 2.37 3.17
CA VAL A 138 25.63 1.31 3.44
C VAL A 138 25.97 0.58 4.73
N ASN A 139 25.24 0.91 5.80
CA ASN A 139 25.39 0.30 7.13
C ASN A 139 24.24 -0.66 7.50
N GLY A 140 23.32 -0.91 6.57
CA GLY A 140 22.17 -1.77 6.78
C GLY A 140 21.17 -1.68 5.64
N VAL A 141 19.98 -2.23 5.86
CA VAL A 141 18.87 -2.15 4.92
C VAL A 141 17.69 -1.43 5.55
N THR A 142 16.93 -0.71 4.72
CA THR A 142 15.74 0.02 5.15
C THR A 142 14.50 -0.69 4.62
N VAL A 143 13.72 -1.28 5.50
CA VAL A 143 12.45 -1.95 5.18
C VAL A 143 11.32 -0.94 5.26
N ILE A 144 10.49 -0.87 4.22
CA ILE A 144 9.31 0.00 4.21
C ILE A 144 8.22 -0.64 5.07
N ALA A 145 7.96 -0.07 6.24
CA ALA A 145 7.01 -0.63 7.19
C ALA A 145 5.58 -0.16 6.90
N ASN A 146 5.38 1.13 6.64
CA ASN A 146 4.12 1.72 6.19
C ASN A 146 4.40 2.97 5.32
N GLY A 147 3.47 3.35 4.47
CA GLY A 147 3.64 4.47 3.54
C GLY A 147 4.42 4.10 2.27
N PHE A 148 4.90 5.12 1.57
CA PHE A 148 5.58 4.97 0.29
C PHE A 148 6.88 5.77 0.22
N GLY A 149 7.92 5.14 -0.33
CA GLY A 149 9.20 5.79 -0.62
C GLY A 149 9.40 6.01 -2.12
N ARG A 150 9.96 7.15 -2.52
CA ARG A 150 10.49 7.39 -3.86
C ARG A 150 11.97 7.01 -3.89
N VAL A 151 12.36 6.23 -4.89
CA VAL A 151 13.76 5.94 -5.19
C VAL A 151 14.18 6.78 -6.39
N SER A 152 15.09 7.72 -6.18
CA SER A 152 15.61 8.60 -7.24
C SER A 152 17.11 8.47 -7.41
N ARG A 153 17.62 8.86 -8.57
CA ARG A 153 19.06 8.98 -8.82
C ARG A 153 19.37 10.33 -9.42
N SER A 154 20.47 10.92 -8.93
CA SER A 154 21.01 12.17 -9.45
C SER A 154 21.79 11.96 -10.74
N PHE A 155 21.48 12.75 -11.75
CA PHE A 155 22.19 12.85 -13.03
C PHE A 155 22.51 14.33 -13.31
N GLY A 156 23.72 14.76 -12.92
CA GLY A 156 24.13 16.16 -13.04
C GLY A 156 23.27 17.06 -12.15
N ASN A 157 22.49 17.95 -12.76
CA ASN A 157 21.56 18.85 -12.07
C ASN A 157 20.11 18.36 -12.06
N SER A 158 19.86 17.12 -12.50
CA SER A 158 18.53 16.53 -12.58
C SER A 158 18.42 15.29 -11.70
N GLU A 159 17.26 15.06 -11.10
CA GLU A 159 16.93 13.82 -10.41
C GLU A 159 15.93 13.04 -11.25
N HIS A 160 16.12 11.74 -11.34
CA HIS A 160 15.23 10.84 -12.05
C HIS A 160 14.67 9.80 -11.09
N THR A 161 13.35 9.65 -11.05
CA THR A 161 12.74 8.57 -10.29
C THR A 161 12.92 7.24 -11.04
N LEU A 162 13.41 6.25 -10.31
CA LEU A 162 13.61 4.90 -10.82
C LEU A 162 12.40 4.01 -10.47
N GLU A 163 11.92 4.11 -9.23
CA GLU A 163 10.80 3.32 -8.73
C GLU A 163 10.18 3.93 -7.47
N TYR A 164 9.09 3.31 -7.02
CA TYR A 164 8.45 3.59 -5.74
C TYR A 164 8.37 2.32 -4.92
N LEU A 165 8.69 2.44 -3.64
CA LEU A 165 8.70 1.33 -2.69
C LEU A 165 7.51 1.44 -1.76
N GLY A 166 6.59 0.49 -1.86
CA GLY A 166 5.53 0.28 -0.89
C GLY A 166 5.94 -0.67 0.24
N ARG A 167 4.98 -0.93 1.13
CA ARG A 167 5.13 -1.81 2.31
C ARG A 167 5.80 -3.15 1.96
N GLY A 168 6.75 -3.57 2.79
CA GLY A 168 7.47 -4.84 2.70
C GLY A 168 8.62 -4.85 1.69
N ARG A 169 8.78 -3.81 0.87
CA ARG A 169 9.96 -3.62 0.01
C ARG A 169 11.16 -3.19 0.85
N VAL A 170 12.35 -3.49 0.36
CA VAL A 170 13.62 -3.27 1.06
C VAL A 170 14.54 -2.43 0.19
N PHE A 171 15.09 -1.37 0.77
CA PHE A 171 16.06 -0.46 0.16
C PHE A 171 17.48 -0.74 0.69
N GLY A 172 18.50 -0.60 -0.17
CA GLY A 172 19.92 -0.80 0.18
C GLY A 172 20.41 -2.25 0.13
N LEU A 173 19.53 -3.21 -0.19
CA LEU A 173 19.89 -4.64 -0.24
C LEU A 173 20.84 -4.95 -1.41
N GLU A 174 20.75 -4.21 -2.52
CA GLU A 174 21.60 -4.42 -3.69
C GLU A 174 23.07 -4.12 -3.38
N GLU A 175 23.34 -2.91 -2.88
CA GLU A 175 24.69 -2.46 -2.51
C GLU A 175 25.27 -3.31 -1.38
N LEU A 176 24.46 -3.67 -0.38
CA LEU A 176 24.90 -4.55 0.71
C LEU A 176 25.24 -5.96 0.20
N THR A 177 24.44 -6.50 -0.72
CA THR A 177 24.72 -7.80 -1.34
C THR A 177 25.99 -7.76 -2.17
N HIS A 178 26.23 -6.65 -2.90
CA HIS A 178 27.47 -6.45 -3.64
C HIS A 178 28.67 -6.52 -2.70
N HIS A 179 28.67 -5.69 -1.65
CA HIS A 179 29.75 -5.64 -0.66
C HIS A 179 29.99 -7.01 0.00
N TRP A 180 28.93 -7.73 0.36
CA TRP A 180 29.05 -9.08 0.93
C TRP A 180 29.73 -10.07 -0.03
N ARG A 181 29.43 -10.03 -1.34
CA ARG A 181 30.01 -10.94 -2.33
C ARG A 181 31.47 -10.61 -2.65
N THR A 182 31.75 -9.35 -2.95
CA THR A 182 33.04 -8.90 -3.48
C THR A 182 34.03 -8.51 -2.38
N GLY A 183 33.53 -8.10 -1.21
CA GLY A 183 34.31 -7.41 -0.19
C GLY A 183 34.60 -5.94 -0.51
N GLU A 184 34.03 -5.41 -1.59
CA GLU A 184 34.20 -4.01 -1.99
C GLU A 184 32.97 -3.20 -1.58
N PRO A 185 33.10 -2.24 -0.64
CA PRO A 185 31.97 -1.42 -0.21
C PRO A 185 31.53 -0.48 -1.34
N GLU A 186 30.24 -0.48 -1.63
CA GLU A 186 29.61 0.49 -2.51
C GLU A 186 28.71 1.41 -1.69
N PRO A 187 28.78 2.75 -1.88
CA PRO A 187 27.82 3.65 -1.28
C PRO A 187 26.45 3.47 -1.95
N HIS A 188 25.39 3.99 -1.32
CA HIS A 188 24.06 3.99 -1.90
C HIS A 188 24.07 4.62 -3.30
N GLY A 189 23.64 3.87 -4.31
CA GLY A 189 23.61 4.31 -5.70
C GLY A 189 22.38 5.16 -6.06
N THR A 190 21.48 5.35 -5.09
CA THR A 190 20.19 6.02 -5.22
C THR A 190 19.80 6.70 -3.90
N THR A 191 18.85 7.63 -3.95
CA THR A 191 18.27 8.33 -2.81
C THR A 191 16.88 7.74 -2.51
N LEU A 192 16.58 7.49 -1.24
CA LEU A 192 15.24 7.15 -0.76
C LEU A 192 14.60 8.38 -0.11
N ARG A 193 13.41 8.77 -0.57
CA ARG A 193 12.63 9.90 -0.02
C ARG A 193 11.25 9.46 0.44
N ALA A 194 10.72 10.08 1.48
CA ALA A 194 9.36 9.83 1.96
C ALA A 194 8.32 10.56 1.12
N LEU A 195 7.37 9.82 0.54
CA LEU A 195 6.21 10.40 -0.16
C LEU A 195 5.06 10.63 0.82
N GLY A 196 5.02 11.83 1.41
CA GLY A 196 4.01 12.20 2.41
C GLY A 196 4.36 11.67 3.79
N TYR A 197 3.93 10.44 4.10
CA TYR A 197 4.27 9.74 5.34
C TYR A 197 4.97 8.42 5.02
N LEU A 198 6.09 8.17 5.69
CA LEU A 198 6.85 6.94 5.52
C LEU A 198 7.38 6.47 6.86
N GLU A 199 7.07 5.23 7.21
CA GLU A 199 7.66 4.54 8.35
C GLU A 199 8.59 3.46 7.85
N THR A 200 9.75 3.39 8.46
CA THR A 200 10.82 2.50 8.05
C THR A 200 11.39 1.74 9.23
N LEU A 201 11.85 0.53 8.94
CA LEU A 201 12.62 -0.31 9.84
C LEU A 201 14.03 -0.46 9.30
N PHE A 202 14.99 0.14 9.99
CA PHE A 202 16.40 -0.02 9.68
C PHE A 202 16.94 -1.29 10.35
N VAL A 203 17.56 -2.17 9.56
CA VAL A 203 18.19 -3.41 10.04
C VAL A 203 19.69 -3.34 9.77
N PRO A 204 20.55 -3.43 10.80
CA PRO A 204 22.00 -3.33 10.64
C PRO A 204 22.59 -4.40 9.70
N SER A 205 23.61 -4.02 8.91
CA SER A 205 24.25 -4.89 7.91
C SER A 205 24.74 -6.20 8.52
N ALA A 206 25.34 -6.16 9.71
CA ALA A 206 25.84 -7.34 10.41
C ALA A 206 24.78 -8.43 10.59
N LEU A 207 23.52 -8.06 10.82
CA LEU A 207 22.42 -9.03 10.98
C LEU A 207 21.91 -9.53 9.64
N VAL A 208 21.84 -8.66 8.63
CA VAL A 208 21.47 -9.06 7.27
C VAL A 208 22.51 -10.03 6.70
N GLU A 209 23.80 -9.71 6.85
CA GLU A 209 24.91 -10.58 6.45
C GLU A 209 24.89 -11.92 7.19
N LYS A 210 24.55 -11.93 8.49
CA LYS A 210 24.51 -13.18 9.27
C LYS A 210 23.29 -14.06 8.94
N TYR A 211 22.10 -13.47 8.86
CA TYR A 211 20.84 -14.21 8.86
C TYR A 211 20.21 -14.32 7.46
N VAL A 212 20.41 -13.33 6.58
CA VAL A 212 19.83 -13.28 5.23
C VAL A 212 20.83 -13.78 4.19
N LEU A 213 22.06 -13.26 4.21
CA LEU A 213 23.10 -13.62 3.23
C LEU A 213 23.91 -14.83 3.70
N GLY A 214 24.27 -14.93 4.97
CA GLY A 214 25.03 -16.03 5.53
C GLY A 214 26.54 -15.97 5.25
N PRO A 215 27.30 -16.97 5.73
CA PRO A 215 28.76 -16.97 5.66
C PRO A 215 29.31 -17.35 4.27
N ASP A 216 28.55 -18.09 3.46
CA ASP A 216 28.95 -18.48 2.11
C ASP A 216 28.60 -17.37 1.12
N ARG A 217 29.61 -16.57 0.74
CA ARG A 217 29.51 -15.44 -0.20
C ARG A 217 28.96 -15.80 -1.59
N SER A 218 28.85 -17.09 -1.91
CA SER A 218 28.26 -17.55 -3.17
C SER A 218 26.80 -17.99 -3.04
N ARG A 219 26.33 -18.28 -1.82
CA ARG A 219 25.05 -18.91 -1.57
C ARG A 219 24.30 -18.24 -0.41
N PRO A 220 23.33 -17.35 -0.70
CA PRO A 220 22.54 -16.70 0.34
C PRO A 220 21.72 -17.71 1.13
N ARG A 221 21.45 -17.42 2.42
CA ARG A 221 20.48 -18.19 3.23
C ARG A 221 19.05 -17.97 2.75
N ALA A 222 18.71 -16.73 2.40
CA ALA A 222 17.45 -16.39 1.78
C ALA A 222 17.34 -16.97 0.36
N LYS A 223 16.10 -17.09 -0.15
CA LYS A 223 15.86 -17.55 -1.52
C LYS A 223 16.64 -16.68 -2.52
N PRO A 224 17.42 -17.27 -3.45
CA PRO A 224 18.21 -16.49 -4.42
C PRO A 224 17.39 -15.53 -5.29
N SER A 225 16.10 -15.80 -5.52
CA SER A 225 15.20 -14.90 -6.25
C SER A 225 14.88 -13.59 -5.51
N LEU A 226 15.10 -13.54 -4.20
CA LEU A 226 14.88 -12.37 -3.35
C LEU A 226 16.17 -11.55 -3.15
N ILE A 227 17.32 -12.09 -3.57
CA ILE A 227 18.63 -11.48 -3.38
C ILE A 227 19.11 -10.92 -4.72
N PRO A 228 19.43 -9.63 -4.82
CA PRO A 228 19.95 -9.04 -6.03
C PRO A 228 21.15 -9.82 -6.59
N SER A 229 21.19 -10.01 -7.92
CA SER A 229 22.31 -10.68 -8.57
C SER A 229 23.46 -9.69 -8.79
N ALA A 230 24.70 -10.08 -8.48
CA ALA A 230 25.93 -9.28 -8.64
C ALA A 230 26.18 -8.69 -10.04
N SER A 231 25.43 -9.09 -11.06
CA SER A 231 25.58 -8.60 -12.43
C SER A 231 24.99 -7.20 -12.70
N GLY A 232 24.59 -6.45 -11.66
CA GLY A 232 24.05 -5.09 -11.79
C GLY A 232 25.12 -4.00 -11.90
N ALA A 233 26.29 -4.18 -11.26
CA ALA A 233 27.36 -3.18 -11.22
C ALA A 233 28.29 -3.25 -12.45
N GLU A 234 28.36 -4.38 -13.15
CA GLU A 234 29.18 -4.51 -14.35
C GLU A 234 28.37 -4.31 -15.64
N LYS A 235 28.71 -3.22 -16.34
CA LYS A 235 28.48 -2.92 -17.78
C LYS A 235 27.21 -2.12 -18.11
N GLY A 236 27.38 -0.80 -17.96
CA GLY A 236 27.09 0.09 -19.09
C GLY A 236 27.92 -0.33 -20.32
N ARG A 237 27.41 -1.28 -21.11
CA ARG A 237 27.73 -1.55 -22.53
C ARG A 237 27.06 -2.85 -22.99
N GLY A 238 26.00 -2.71 -23.77
CA GLY A 238 25.67 -3.59 -24.90
C GLY A 238 25.29 -5.06 -24.63
N ARG A 239 24.04 -5.36 -25.01
CA ARG A 239 23.48 -6.66 -25.44
C ARG A 239 23.19 -7.72 -24.36
N GLY A 240 21.91 -8.01 -24.23
CA GLY A 240 21.44 -9.39 -24.13
C GLY A 240 21.09 -9.91 -22.74
N ARG A 241 20.34 -9.14 -21.95
CA ARG A 241 19.44 -9.72 -20.93
C ARG A 241 18.11 -8.98 -21.03
N SER A 242 17.02 -9.75 -20.97
CA SER A 242 15.64 -9.26 -20.94
C SER A 242 15.51 -8.24 -19.81
N ARG A 243 15.74 -6.96 -20.11
CA ARG A 243 15.38 -5.86 -19.22
C ARG A 243 13.87 -5.95 -19.13
N LEU A 244 13.35 -6.21 -17.93
CA LEU A 244 11.95 -5.94 -17.69
C LEU A 244 11.66 -4.52 -18.21
N PRO A 245 10.55 -4.32 -18.94
CA PRO A 245 10.22 -2.99 -19.44
C PRO A 245 10.20 -2.03 -18.26
N VAL A 246 10.78 -0.85 -18.44
CA VAL A 246 10.77 0.22 -17.43
C VAL A 246 9.88 1.31 -17.99
N LEU A 247 8.95 1.81 -17.18
CA LEU A 247 8.12 2.94 -17.58
C LEU A 247 9.00 4.18 -17.80
N PRO A 248 8.71 5.02 -18.80
CA PRO A 248 9.38 6.31 -18.95
C PRO A 248 9.27 7.11 -17.64
N ASN A 249 10.33 7.84 -17.27
CA ASN A 249 10.35 8.65 -16.04
C ASN A 249 9.15 9.60 -15.96
N GLU A 250 8.78 10.24 -17.07
CA GLU A 250 7.61 11.13 -17.15
C GLU A 250 6.31 10.42 -16.78
N VAL A 251 6.16 9.15 -17.16
CA VAL A 251 4.98 8.34 -16.81
C VAL A 251 5.00 8.01 -15.32
N LEU A 252 6.14 7.61 -14.77
CA LEU A 252 6.29 7.33 -13.33
C LEU A 252 5.96 8.53 -12.47
N GLU A 253 6.54 9.69 -12.80
CA GLU A 253 6.29 10.92 -12.05
C GLU A 253 4.82 11.32 -12.11
N ARG A 254 4.20 11.25 -13.29
CA ARG A 254 2.77 11.53 -13.41
C ARG A 254 1.92 10.54 -12.62
N LEU A 255 2.27 9.25 -12.55
CA LEU A 255 1.55 8.30 -11.70
C LEU A 255 1.64 8.65 -10.21
N VAL A 256 2.73 9.28 -9.76
CA VAL A 256 2.83 9.77 -8.38
C VAL A 256 2.15 11.09 -8.15
N ASP A 257 2.22 12.00 -9.11
CA ASP A 257 1.51 13.28 -9.08
C ASP A 257 0.00 13.03 -8.93
N GLU A 258 -0.53 12.08 -9.70
CA GLU A 258 -1.92 11.62 -9.64
C GLU A 258 -2.17 10.64 -8.46
N ARG A 259 -1.16 10.37 -7.63
CA ARG A 259 -1.14 9.47 -6.47
C ARG A 259 -1.57 8.02 -6.71
N VAL A 260 -1.49 7.57 -7.95
CA VAL A 260 -1.89 6.21 -8.36
C VAL A 260 -0.92 5.15 -7.83
N HIS A 261 0.30 5.53 -7.41
CA HIS A 261 1.26 4.64 -6.76
C HIS A 261 0.72 3.93 -5.50
N ILE A 262 -0.33 4.44 -4.84
CA ILE A 262 -0.91 3.74 -3.67
C ILE A 262 -2.00 2.72 -4.05
N ALA A 263 -2.34 2.62 -5.33
CA ALA A 263 -3.44 1.81 -5.82
C ALA A 263 -3.09 0.32 -5.80
N GLY A 264 -3.85 -0.48 -5.03
CA GLY A 264 -3.75 -1.94 -5.04
C GLY A 264 -4.39 -2.57 -6.28
N ALA A 265 -5.30 -1.86 -6.94
CA ALA A 265 -5.99 -2.30 -8.14
C ALA A 265 -6.37 -1.10 -9.03
N ALA A 266 -5.40 -0.33 -9.51
CA ALA A 266 -5.66 0.74 -10.47
C ALA A 266 -6.24 0.19 -11.78
N MET A 267 -7.30 0.81 -12.28
CA MET A 267 -7.82 0.54 -13.62
C MET A 267 -7.05 1.40 -14.63
N VAL A 268 -6.25 0.75 -15.47
CA VAL A 268 -5.47 1.43 -16.51
C VAL A 268 -6.01 1.05 -17.88
N ILE A 269 -6.18 2.05 -18.74
CA ILE A 269 -6.63 1.90 -20.12
C ILE A 269 -5.51 2.35 -21.05
N ASP A 270 -5.11 1.47 -21.96
CA ASP A 270 -4.23 1.78 -23.08
C ASP A 270 -5.07 2.49 -24.15
N MET A 271 -4.81 3.79 -24.33
CA MET A 271 -5.56 4.64 -25.24
C MET A 271 -5.18 4.43 -26.70
N ASP A 272 -4.05 3.79 -27.00
CA ASP A 272 -3.65 3.44 -28.37
C ASP A 272 -4.41 2.20 -28.86
N ARG A 273 -4.80 1.30 -27.93
CA ARG A 273 -5.67 0.16 -28.21
C ARG A 273 -7.17 0.44 -28.05
N CYS A 274 -7.54 1.41 -27.22
CA CYS A 274 -8.94 1.67 -26.87
C CYS A 274 -9.71 2.35 -28.00
N THR A 275 -10.70 1.65 -28.56
CA THR A 275 -11.61 2.17 -29.61
C THR A 275 -12.80 2.95 -29.07
N ARG A 276 -12.96 3.04 -27.75
CA ARG A 276 -14.09 3.71 -27.07
C ARG A 276 -15.46 3.14 -27.42
N CYS A 277 -15.57 1.81 -27.61
CA CYS A 277 -16.83 1.12 -27.89
C CYS A 277 -17.84 1.08 -26.71
N ASP A 278 -17.38 1.41 -25.50
CA ASP A 278 -18.13 1.42 -24.23
C ASP A 278 -18.61 0.06 -23.70
N ASP A 279 -18.13 -1.05 -24.26
CA ASP A 279 -18.47 -2.39 -23.77
C ASP A 279 -18.06 -2.61 -22.31
N CYS A 280 -16.93 -2.03 -21.88
CA CYS A 280 -16.49 -2.08 -20.48
C CYS A 280 -17.42 -1.32 -19.53
N VAL A 281 -18.04 -0.23 -19.99
CA VAL A 281 -19.00 0.55 -19.19
C VAL A 281 -20.33 -0.20 -19.11
N ARG A 282 -20.84 -0.71 -20.24
CA ARG A 282 -22.08 -1.51 -20.29
C ARG A 282 -21.97 -2.74 -19.40
N ALA A 283 -20.91 -3.53 -19.55
CA ALA A 283 -20.71 -4.72 -18.74
C ALA A 283 -20.60 -4.43 -17.23
N CYS A 284 -20.04 -3.26 -16.86
CA CYS A 284 -20.05 -2.84 -15.45
C CYS A 284 -21.45 -2.47 -14.96
N SER A 285 -22.22 -1.78 -15.80
CA SER A 285 -23.61 -1.42 -15.49
C SER A 285 -24.47 -2.67 -15.33
N ASP A 286 -24.36 -3.62 -16.25
CA ASP A 286 -25.15 -4.86 -16.27
C ASP A 286 -24.84 -5.75 -15.06
N ALA A 287 -23.57 -5.82 -14.65
CA ALA A 287 -23.15 -6.56 -13.45
C ALA A 287 -23.60 -5.92 -12.12
N HIS A 288 -24.14 -4.70 -12.16
CA HIS A 288 -24.50 -3.94 -10.96
C HIS A 288 -25.85 -3.23 -11.13
N ASP A 289 -26.83 -3.90 -11.73
CA ASP A 289 -28.23 -3.46 -11.80
C ASP A 289 -28.43 -2.01 -12.30
N GLY A 290 -27.68 -1.64 -13.34
CA GLY A 290 -27.76 -0.30 -13.92
C GLY A 290 -26.93 0.77 -13.19
N ASN A 291 -26.13 0.38 -12.20
CA ASN A 291 -25.27 1.27 -11.41
C ASN A 291 -23.77 1.03 -11.73
N PRO A 292 -23.24 1.58 -12.83
CA PRO A 292 -21.85 1.37 -13.19
C PRO A 292 -20.90 1.95 -12.14
N ARG A 293 -20.07 1.07 -11.57
CA ARG A 293 -19.03 1.38 -10.56
C ARG A 293 -17.68 1.80 -11.18
N PHE A 294 -17.68 2.07 -12.49
CA PHE A 294 -16.54 2.45 -13.32
C PHE A 294 -16.98 3.53 -14.31
N LEU A 295 -16.15 4.57 -14.49
CA LEU A 295 -16.25 5.48 -15.63
C LEU A 295 -14.97 5.44 -16.45
N ARG A 296 -15.13 5.43 -17.78
CA ARG A 296 -14.06 5.55 -18.75
C ARG A 296 -13.58 7.01 -18.89
N SER A 297 -13.20 7.61 -17.77
CA SER A 297 -12.70 8.98 -17.61
C SER A 297 -11.65 9.02 -16.52
N GLY A 298 -10.67 9.91 -16.62
CA GLY A 298 -9.65 10.11 -15.59
C GLY A 298 -8.38 10.73 -16.17
N PRO A 299 -7.35 10.94 -15.35
CA PRO A 299 -6.10 11.55 -15.79
C PRO A 299 -5.42 10.71 -16.87
N ARG A 300 -4.81 11.40 -17.83
CA ARG A 300 -4.00 10.80 -18.89
C ARG A 300 -2.52 10.90 -18.54
N VAL A 301 -1.82 9.79 -18.69
CA VAL A 301 -0.39 9.67 -18.46
C VAL A 301 0.25 9.01 -19.69
N GLY A 302 0.79 9.83 -20.59
CA GLY A 302 1.25 9.35 -21.90
C GLY A 302 0.12 8.66 -22.67
N PRO A 303 0.30 7.42 -23.18
CA PRO A 303 -0.75 6.65 -23.85
C PRO A 303 -1.78 6.05 -22.88
N LEU A 304 -1.62 6.24 -21.57
CA LEU A 304 -2.47 5.61 -20.55
C LEU A 304 -3.56 6.56 -20.07
N MET A 305 -4.72 6.00 -19.73
CA MET A 305 -5.70 6.65 -18.88
C MET A 305 -5.85 5.84 -17.60
N VAL A 306 -5.67 6.48 -16.45
CA VAL A 306 -6.05 5.89 -15.17
C VAL A 306 -7.53 6.20 -14.98
N ALA A 307 -8.37 5.19 -15.11
CA ALA A 307 -9.81 5.37 -15.12
C ALA A 307 -10.39 5.57 -13.71
N SER A 308 -11.48 6.33 -13.65
CA SER A 308 -12.25 6.59 -12.43
C SER A 308 -13.03 5.33 -12.05
N ALA A 309 -12.35 4.48 -11.30
CA ALA A 309 -12.90 3.36 -10.56
C ALA A 309 -12.09 3.18 -9.28
N CYS A 310 -12.73 2.65 -8.23
CA CYS A 310 -12.05 2.39 -6.96
C CYS A 310 -10.72 1.66 -7.18
N MET A 311 -9.67 2.17 -6.55
CA MET A 311 -8.29 1.71 -6.69
C MET A 311 -7.90 0.66 -5.64
N HIS A 312 -8.79 0.34 -4.69
CA HIS A 312 -8.52 -0.58 -3.56
C HIS A 312 -7.16 -0.27 -2.89
N CYS A 313 -6.96 1.00 -2.54
CA CYS A 313 -5.67 1.54 -2.11
C CYS A 313 -5.05 0.74 -0.96
N ALA A 314 -3.73 0.62 -0.97
CA ALA A 314 -2.97 0.08 0.15
C ALA A 314 -3.11 0.96 1.40
N ASP A 315 -3.28 2.27 1.22
CA ASP A 315 -3.65 3.24 2.27
C ASP A 315 -5.02 3.90 1.96
N PRO A 316 -6.13 3.32 2.44
CA PRO A 316 -7.49 3.72 2.08
C PRO A 316 -8.04 4.80 3.02
N VAL A 317 -7.92 6.07 2.61
CA VAL A 317 -8.44 7.22 3.37
C VAL A 317 -9.95 7.12 3.65
N CYS A 318 -10.69 6.47 2.75
CA CYS A 318 -12.13 6.27 2.89
C CYS A 318 -12.53 5.40 4.10
N MET A 319 -11.65 4.55 4.63
CA MET A 319 -11.93 3.73 5.81
C MET A 319 -11.93 4.55 7.11
N ILE A 320 -11.20 5.66 7.16
CA ILE A 320 -10.96 6.43 8.39
C ILE A 320 -12.19 7.22 8.82
N GLY A 321 -12.92 7.76 7.85
CA GLY A 321 -14.05 8.66 8.08
C GLY A 321 -15.40 7.95 8.26
N CYS A 322 -15.45 6.61 8.21
CA CYS A 322 -16.72 5.90 8.28
C CYS A 322 -17.21 5.78 9.74
N PRO A 323 -18.30 6.45 10.14
CA PRO A 323 -18.76 6.46 11.54
C PRO A 323 -19.28 5.10 12.01
N THR A 324 -19.74 4.26 11.08
CA THR A 324 -20.29 2.92 11.36
C THR A 324 -19.34 1.79 11.04
N ALA A 325 -18.11 2.08 10.61
CA ALA A 325 -17.15 1.08 10.13
C ALA A 325 -17.70 0.19 8.99
N ALA A 326 -18.62 0.71 8.17
CA ALA A 326 -19.15 0.02 6.99
C ALA A 326 -18.10 -0.26 5.91
N ILE A 327 -16.96 0.46 5.93
CA ILE A 327 -15.86 0.23 4.99
C ILE A 327 -14.77 -0.57 5.68
N SER A 328 -14.42 -1.73 5.12
CA SER A 328 -13.43 -2.62 5.69
C SER A 328 -12.48 -3.17 4.62
N ARG A 329 -11.33 -3.68 5.06
CA ARG A 329 -10.41 -4.43 4.20
C ARG A 329 -10.71 -5.92 4.36
N ASP A 330 -10.96 -6.60 3.26
CA ASP A 330 -11.12 -8.04 3.24
C ASP A 330 -9.79 -8.73 3.56
N LYS A 331 -9.81 -9.68 4.48
CA LYS A 331 -8.58 -10.32 4.98
C LYS A 331 -7.96 -11.27 3.96
N ALA A 332 -8.77 -11.90 3.10
CA ALA A 332 -8.29 -12.90 2.16
C ALA A 332 -7.69 -12.26 0.91
N THR A 333 -8.34 -11.21 0.40
CA THR A 333 -7.98 -10.57 -0.86
C THR A 333 -7.25 -9.23 -0.69
N GLY A 334 -7.34 -8.61 0.49
CA GLY A 334 -6.86 -7.25 0.71
C GLY A 334 -7.75 -6.17 0.11
N ASN A 335 -8.91 -6.53 -0.48
CA ASN A 335 -9.79 -5.58 -1.14
C ASN A 335 -10.52 -4.68 -0.13
N ILE A 336 -10.64 -3.38 -0.45
CA ILE A 336 -11.54 -2.50 0.30
C ILE A 336 -12.99 -2.83 -0.10
N LEU A 337 -13.88 -3.04 0.85
CA LEU A 337 -15.29 -3.36 0.63
C LEU A 337 -16.18 -2.38 1.41
N ILE A 338 -17.38 -2.13 0.90
CA ILE A 338 -18.45 -1.41 1.62
C ILE A 338 -19.52 -2.44 1.95
N ASP A 339 -19.87 -2.57 3.22
CA ASP A 339 -21.04 -3.31 3.66
C ASP A 339 -22.26 -2.41 3.60
N ASP A 340 -23.15 -2.72 2.65
CA ASP A 340 -24.37 -1.97 2.43
C ASP A 340 -25.32 -2.02 3.64
N ASN A 341 -25.29 -3.08 4.45
CA ASN A 341 -26.17 -3.18 5.63
C ASN A 341 -25.75 -2.22 6.75
N THR A 342 -24.44 -1.98 6.87
CA THR A 342 -23.87 -1.10 7.90
C THR A 342 -23.72 0.36 7.40
N CYS A 343 -23.79 0.58 6.09
CA CYS A 343 -23.69 1.90 5.49
C CYS A 343 -24.93 2.77 5.77
N VAL A 344 -24.73 3.87 6.48
CA VAL A 344 -25.78 4.86 6.82
C VAL A 344 -25.89 6.02 5.84
N GLY A 345 -25.12 6.01 4.74
CA GLY A 345 -25.24 7.03 3.71
C GLY A 345 -24.63 8.41 4.04
N CYS A 346 -23.77 8.54 5.05
CA CYS A 346 -23.25 9.84 5.50
C CYS A 346 -22.36 10.60 4.49
N GLY A 347 -21.86 9.92 3.44
CA GLY A 347 -21.08 10.56 2.37
C GLY A 347 -19.63 10.93 2.71
N THR A 348 -19.17 10.75 3.95
CA THR A 348 -17.79 11.11 4.36
C THR A 348 -16.74 10.40 3.50
N CYS A 349 -16.93 9.11 3.23
CA CYS A 349 -16.02 8.34 2.38
C CYS A 349 -15.97 8.86 0.93
N ALA A 350 -17.09 9.33 0.38
CA ALA A 350 -17.15 9.93 -0.94
C ALA A 350 -16.38 11.26 -0.98
N SER A 351 -16.59 12.13 0.01
CA SER A 351 -15.86 13.40 0.10
C SER A 351 -14.35 13.24 0.37
N SER A 352 -13.95 12.15 1.02
CA SER A 352 -12.55 11.88 1.35
C SER A 352 -11.79 11.15 0.25
N CYS A 353 -12.46 10.65 -0.79
CA CYS A 353 -11.78 9.93 -1.87
C CYS A 353 -11.06 10.92 -2.79
N PRO A 354 -9.72 10.88 -2.91
CA PRO A 354 -8.98 11.86 -3.73
C PRO A 354 -9.30 11.82 -5.23
N TRP A 355 -9.93 10.74 -5.70
CA TRP A 355 -10.23 10.49 -7.11
C TRP A 355 -11.73 10.42 -7.42
N ASP A 356 -12.58 10.80 -6.46
CA ASP A 356 -14.05 10.76 -6.60
C ASP A 356 -14.59 9.39 -7.05
N ASN A 357 -13.90 8.31 -6.64
CA ASN A 357 -14.21 6.93 -7.04
C ASN A 357 -15.32 6.28 -6.18
N ILE A 358 -15.83 6.98 -5.18
CA ILE A 358 -16.94 6.56 -4.33
C ILE A 358 -18.10 7.51 -4.60
N ARG A 359 -19.27 6.95 -4.94
CA ARG A 359 -20.48 7.73 -5.27
C ARG A 359 -21.58 7.46 -4.28
N MET A 360 -22.42 8.45 -4.06
CA MET A 360 -23.67 8.28 -3.32
C MET A 360 -24.78 7.97 -4.32
N VAL A 361 -25.39 6.80 -4.22
CA VAL A 361 -26.42 6.32 -5.13
C VAL A 361 -27.68 5.95 -4.38
N GLU A 362 -28.82 6.13 -5.05
CA GLU A 362 -30.11 5.69 -4.54
C GLU A 362 -30.17 4.17 -4.55
N ILE A 363 -30.59 3.58 -3.44
CA ILE A 363 -30.75 2.13 -3.33
C ILE A 363 -32.14 1.71 -3.80
N ARG A 364 -32.22 0.52 -4.39
CA ARG A 364 -33.44 -0.05 -4.92
C ARG A 364 -33.75 -1.38 -4.24
N ASP A 365 -35.03 -1.71 -4.12
CA ASP A 365 -35.47 -3.02 -3.66
C ASP A 365 -35.42 -4.06 -4.80
N THR A 366 -35.83 -5.30 -4.50
CA THR A 366 -35.85 -6.40 -5.48
C THR A 366 -36.83 -6.18 -6.66
N SER A 367 -37.76 -5.23 -6.53
CA SER A 367 -38.68 -4.83 -7.61
C SER A 367 -38.12 -3.70 -8.48
N GLY A 368 -36.97 -3.13 -8.09
CA GLY A 368 -36.32 -2.01 -8.76
C GLY A 368 -36.81 -0.64 -8.27
N GLU A 369 -37.69 -0.59 -7.27
CA GLU A 369 -38.21 0.66 -6.72
C GLU A 369 -37.23 1.29 -5.74
N VAL A 370 -37.16 2.64 -5.74
CA VAL A 370 -36.25 3.38 -4.86
C VAL A 370 -36.71 3.28 -3.42
N ILE A 371 -35.85 2.80 -2.53
CA ILE A 371 -36.14 2.74 -1.10
C ILE A 371 -36.09 4.15 -0.53
N ARG A 372 -37.14 4.53 0.21
CA ARG A 372 -37.29 5.86 0.81
C ARG A 372 -37.28 5.78 2.32
N ASP A 373 -36.78 6.84 2.95
CA ASP A 373 -36.86 7.01 4.39
C ASP A 373 -38.33 7.08 4.85
N LEU A 374 -38.66 6.42 5.95
CA LEU A 374 -40.04 6.29 6.43
C LEU A 374 -40.60 7.62 6.96
N GLU A 375 -39.75 8.51 7.48
CA GLU A 375 -40.16 9.79 8.05
C GLU A 375 -40.08 10.88 6.98
N LEU A 376 -38.93 11.01 6.33
CA LEU A 376 -38.62 12.10 5.39
C LEU A 376 -39.17 11.85 3.98
N HIS A 377 -39.52 10.59 3.64
CA HIS A 377 -39.95 10.17 2.29
C HIS A 377 -38.92 10.46 1.17
N GLU A 378 -37.67 10.77 1.55
CA GLU A 378 -36.56 11.02 0.63
C GLU A 378 -35.89 9.71 0.20
N PRO A 379 -35.32 9.63 -1.01
CA PRO A 379 -34.52 8.49 -1.45
C PRO A 379 -33.35 8.22 -0.50
N ILE A 380 -33.24 6.99 0.00
CA ILE A 380 -32.07 6.58 0.78
C ILE A 380 -30.89 6.45 -0.18
N ARG A 381 -29.79 7.10 0.17
CA ARG A 381 -28.54 7.04 -0.60
C ARG A 381 -27.47 6.28 0.17
N LYS A 382 -26.78 5.35 -0.48
CA LYS A 382 -25.63 4.64 0.07
C LYS A 382 -24.40 4.83 -0.79
N ALA A 383 -23.24 4.66 -0.17
CA ALA A 383 -21.96 4.77 -0.84
C ALA A 383 -21.72 3.53 -1.69
N THR A 384 -21.43 3.71 -2.98
CA THR A 384 -21.03 2.66 -3.91
C THR A 384 -19.67 2.96 -4.50
N LYS A 385 -18.93 1.91 -4.85
CA LYS A 385 -17.61 1.97 -5.46
C LYS A 385 -17.34 0.64 -6.15
N CYS A 386 -16.35 0.56 -7.02
CA CYS A 386 -15.94 -0.74 -7.57
C CYS A 386 -15.55 -1.71 -6.45
N ASP A 387 -16.00 -2.95 -6.59
CA ASP A 387 -15.84 -4.11 -5.71
C ASP A 387 -15.03 -5.23 -6.40
N LEU A 388 -14.45 -4.94 -7.57
CA LEU A 388 -13.79 -5.89 -8.47
C LEU A 388 -14.71 -7.04 -8.93
N CYS A 389 -16.03 -6.85 -8.87
CA CYS A 389 -17.04 -7.87 -9.12
C CYS A 389 -16.73 -9.14 -8.32
N ILE A 390 -16.51 -9.00 -7.01
CA ILE A 390 -16.13 -10.09 -6.11
C ILE A 390 -17.15 -11.23 -6.06
N ASP A 391 -18.43 -10.91 -6.32
CA ASP A 391 -19.54 -11.87 -6.36
C ASP A 391 -19.68 -12.55 -7.74
N GLU A 392 -18.84 -12.17 -8.72
CA GLU A 392 -18.84 -12.72 -10.08
C GLU A 392 -17.69 -13.72 -10.29
N TRP A 393 -18.02 -14.92 -10.77
CA TRP A 393 -17.06 -16.02 -10.99
C TRP A 393 -15.93 -15.71 -11.99
N GLY A 394 -16.05 -14.66 -12.80
CA GLY A 394 -15.04 -14.25 -13.79
C GLY A 394 -14.15 -13.08 -13.38
N GLY A 395 -14.30 -12.54 -12.17
CA GLY A 395 -13.63 -11.29 -11.74
C GLY A 395 -14.28 -10.02 -12.33
N PRO A 396 -13.51 -8.94 -12.62
CA PRO A 396 -14.08 -7.69 -13.10
C PRO A 396 -14.74 -7.78 -14.49
N ALA A 397 -16.07 -7.60 -14.56
CA ALA A 397 -16.84 -7.66 -15.80
C ALA A 397 -16.35 -6.66 -16.86
N CYS A 398 -16.04 -5.43 -16.43
CA CYS A 398 -15.50 -4.37 -17.30
C CYS A 398 -14.19 -4.74 -17.99
N GLN A 399 -13.30 -5.49 -17.32
CA GLN A 399 -12.03 -5.92 -17.91
C GLN A 399 -12.25 -7.04 -18.93
N ARG A 400 -13.08 -8.04 -18.59
CA ARG A 400 -13.41 -9.15 -19.50
C ARG A 400 -14.14 -8.69 -20.76
N ALA A 401 -14.93 -7.64 -20.65
CA ALA A 401 -15.74 -7.14 -21.76
C ALA A 401 -14.94 -6.35 -22.80
N CYS A 402 -13.65 -6.05 -22.59
CA CYS A 402 -12.87 -5.29 -23.56
C CYS A 402 -12.46 -6.16 -24.77
N PRO A 403 -12.99 -5.94 -25.98
CA PRO A 403 -12.65 -6.77 -27.14
C PRO A 403 -11.25 -6.46 -27.72
N HIS A 404 -10.60 -5.39 -27.25
CA HIS A 404 -9.30 -4.92 -27.73
C HIS A 404 -8.18 -5.14 -26.72
N ASP A 405 -8.47 -5.84 -25.61
CA ASP A 405 -7.49 -6.08 -24.55
C ASP A 405 -6.83 -4.75 -24.09
N ALA A 406 -7.59 -3.67 -24.04
CA ALA A 406 -7.12 -2.31 -23.79
C ALA A 406 -7.20 -1.90 -22.31
N LEU A 407 -7.77 -2.74 -21.43
CA LEU A 407 -7.95 -2.44 -20.01
C LEU A 407 -7.28 -3.48 -19.12
N VAL A 408 -6.71 -3.04 -18.00
CA VAL A 408 -6.14 -3.92 -16.98
C VAL A 408 -6.29 -3.35 -15.58
N ARG A 409 -6.47 -4.24 -14.59
CA ARG A 409 -6.24 -3.95 -13.18
C ARG A 409 -4.80 -4.26 -12.80
N VAL A 410 -4.07 -3.25 -12.32
CA VAL A 410 -2.68 -3.38 -11.86
C VAL A 410 -2.55 -2.91 -10.42
N ASP A 411 -1.79 -3.67 -9.64
CA ASP A 411 -1.32 -3.22 -8.33
C ASP A 411 -0.07 -2.37 -8.55
N LEU A 412 -0.21 -1.06 -8.33
CA LEU A 412 0.88 -0.10 -8.40
C LEU A 412 1.49 0.20 -7.03
N SER A 413 0.86 -0.29 -5.95
CA SER A 413 1.40 -0.20 -4.58
C SER A 413 2.61 -1.09 -4.36
N GLN A 414 2.76 -2.12 -5.20
CA GLN A 414 3.90 -3.04 -5.17
C GLN A 414 5.00 -2.67 -6.17
N GLY A 415 4.81 -1.62 -6.96
CA GLY A 415 5.77 -1.15 -7.97
C GLY A 415 5.18 -1.10 -9.40
N PRO A 416 5.88 -0.48 -10.35
CA PRO A 416 5.39 -0.25 -11.72
C PRO A 416 5.62 -1.42 -12.69
N GLU A 417 6.33 -2.47 -12.28
CA GLU A 417 6.89 -3.50 -13.16
C GLU A 417 5.79 -4.26 -13.91
N ARG A 418 4.66 -4.55 -13.25
CA ARG A 418 3.52 -5.23 -13.88
C ARG A 418 2.86 -4.39 -14.96
N LEU A 419 2.76 -3.08 -14.75
CA LEU A 419 2.21 -2.15 -15.75
C LEU A 419 3.16 -2.05 -16.95
N ALA A 420 4.47 -1.98 -16.70
CA ALA A 420 5.46 -1.92 -17.76
C ALA A 420 5.45 -3.19 -18.64
N GLN A 421 5.38 -4.37 -18.02
CA GLN A 421 5.23 -5.65 -18.74
C GLN A 421 3.96 -5.71 -19.60
N TRP A 422 2.85 -5.17 -19.08
CA TRP A 422 1.59 -5.14 -19.82
C TRP A 422 1.64 -4.21 -21.04
N LEU A 423 2.46 -3.15 -21.02
CA LEU A 423 2.59 -2.23 -22.15
C LEU A 423 3.50 -2.74 -23.26
N ASP A 424 4.39 -3.69 -22.95
CA ASP A 424 5.38 -4.25 -23.90
C ASP A 424 4.83 -5.44 -24.73
N ARG A 425 3.51 -5.63 -24.76
CA ARG A 425 2.84 -6.82 -25.32
C ARG A 425 2.42 -6.71 -26.80
#